data_AF-A0A2D8ESZ5-F1
#
_entry.id   AF-A0A2D8ESZ5-F1
#
_cell.length_a   1.000
_cell.length_b   1.000
_cell.length_c   1.000
_cell.angle_alpha   90.00
_cell.angle_beta   90.00
_cell.angle_gamma   90.00
#
_symmetry.space_group_name_H-M   'P 1'
#
loop_
_entity.id
_entity.type
_entity.pdbx_description
1 polymer ?
#
loop_
_entity_poly.entity_id
_entity_poly.type
_entity_poly.pdbx_seq_one_letter_code
_entity_poly.pdbx_strand_id
1 'polypeptide(L)'
;MMFMNITKSPIVAILSYRKATIVIYSLDLLKLMGTNIASDIVSENHVCNEQKLWRHVILNAFEDVKILAGDRKSSLNKCDAHFWIAKSKDFEQICWWAGWEPENVRYRYAKALREGLVKFKRRHFLWHEYSKLFQRLKVEQDKDIRKELRRHLENKRRQIMDADNVYVNHNILD
;
A
#
# COMPACT_ATOMS: atom_id res chain seq x y z
N MET A 1 -11.84 -4.76 -24.62
CA MET A 1 -10.64 -4.15 -25.21
C MET A 1 -10.30 -2.87 -24.45
N MET A 2 -9.61 -2.95 -23.31
CA MET A 2 -9.12 -1.77 -22.55
C MET A 2 -8.00 -2.11 -21.54
N PHE A 3 -7.22 -3.19 -21.76
CA PHE A 3 -6.20 -3.65 -20.81
C PHE A 3 -4.87 -2.87 -20.87
N MET A 4 -4.65 -1.98 -21.84
CA MET A 4 -3.29 -1.53 -22.18
C MET A 4 -2.74 -0.33 -21.37
N ASN A 5 -3.51 0.30 -20.48
CA ASN A 5 -3.04 1.54 -19.82
C ASN A 5 -2.79 1.46 -18.30
N ILE A 6 -3.28 0.44 -17.58
CA ILE A 6 -3.12 0.35 -16.10
C ILE A 6 -1.87 -0.43 -15.69
N THR A 7 -1.25 -1.19 -16.60
CA THR A 7 0.05 -1.84 -16.40
C THR A 7 1.22 -0.86 -16.20
N LYS A 8 0.98 0.45 -16.30
CA LYS A 8 1.98 1.48 -15.97
C LYS A 8 2.11 1.78 -14.48
N SER A 9 1.18 1.31 -13.63
CA SER A 9 1.35 1.39 -12.18
C SER A 9 2.17 0.19 -11.71
N PRO A 10 3.45 0.38 -11.33
CA PRO A 10 4.32 -0.74 -10.93
C PRO A 10 3.75 -1.53 -9.73
N ILE A 11 2.89 -0.90 -8.92
CA ILE A 11 2.24 -1.51 -7.76
C ILE A 11 1.23 -2.58 -8.20
N VAL A 12 0.40 -2.30 -9.21
CA VAL A 12 -0.62 -3.25 -9.73
C VAL A 12 0.06 -4.48 -10.34
N ALA A 13 1.17 -4.28 -11.06
CA ALA A 13 1.97 -5.38 -11.58
C ALA A 13 2.52 -6.25 -10.42
N ILE A 14 3.13 -5.65 -9.40
CA ILE A 14 3.71 -6.38 -8.26
C ILE A 14 2.65 -7.17 -7.48
N LEU A 15 1.45 -6.62 -7.30
CA LEU A 15 0.34 -7.27 -6.59
C LEU A 15 -0.30 -8.39 -7.42
N SER A 16 -0.34 -8.26 -8.75
CA SER A 16 -0.88 -9.28 -9.67
C SER A 16 0.02 -10.51 -9.85
N TYR A 17 1.34 -10.40 -9.63
CA TYR A 17 2.30 -11.51 -9.84
C TYR A 17 2.39 -12.51 -8.68
N ARG A 18 1.71 -12.30 -7.54
CA ARG A 18 1.64 -13.30 -6.46
C ARG A 18 0.63 -14.39 -6.85
N LYS A 19 1.13 -15.58 -7.23
CA LYS A 19 0.33 -16.75 -7.67
C LYS A 19 -0.88 -17.01 -6.76
N ALA A 20 -2.02 -17.31 -7.38
CA ALA A 20 -3.25 -17.79 -6.76
C ALA A 20 -3.00 -19.10 -6.01
N THR A 21 -2.51 -18.96 -4.78
CA THR A 21 -2.48 -20.01 -3.76
C THR A 21 -3.79 -19.89 -2.99
N ILE A 22 -4.36 -20.97 -2.48
CA ILE A 22 -5.55 -20.93 -1.60
C ILE A 22 -5.31 -19.86 -0.53
N VAL A 23 -6.02 -18.72 -0.64
CA VAL A 23 -5.79 -17.58 0.26
C VAL A 23 -6.61 -17.82 1.51
N ILE A 24 -5.97 -18.38 2.53
CA ILE A 24 -6.48 -18.32 3.88
C ILE A 24 -6.28 -16.86 4.34
N TYR A 25 -7.33 -16.05 4.23
CA TYR A 25 -7.29 -14.68 4.73
C TYR A 25 -7.16 -14.68 6.25
N SER A 26 -6.35 -13.78 6.80
CA SER A 26 -6.28 -13.63 8.25
C SER A 26 -7.64 -13.20 8.79
N LEU A 27 -8.07 -13.77 9.93
CA LEU A 27 -9.33 -13.38 10.57
C LEU A 27 -9.38 -11.87 10.86
N ASP A 28 -8.23 -11.28 11.17
CA ASP A 28 -8.10 -9.85 11.41
C ASP A 28 -8.30 -9.01 10.15
N LEU A 29 -7.92 -9.52 8.97
CA LEU A 29 -8.24 -8.87 7.70
C LEU A 29 -9.74 -8.83 7.46
N LEU A 30 -10.45 -9.95 7.67
CA LEU A 30 -11.91 -10.00 7.49
C LEU A 30 -12.63 -9.05 8.45
N LYS A 31 -12.18 -8.98 9.71
CA LYS A 31 -12.69 -8.00 10.68
C LYS A 31 -12.48 -6.56 10.21
N LEU A 32 -11.30 -6.26 9.65
CA LEU A 32 -10.96 -4.93 9.12
C LEU A 32 -11.87 -4.54 7.94
N MET A 33 -12.05 -5.46 6.97
CA MET A 33 -12.89 -5.22 5.79
C MET A 33 -14.38 -5.07 6.14
N GLY A 34 -14.80 -5.57 7.30
CA GLY A 34 -16.17 -5.48 7.79
C GLY A 34 -17.09 -6.56 7.20
N THR A 35 -18.28 -6.68 7.79
CA THR A 35 -19.22 -7.79 7.54
C THR A 35 -19.66 -7.91 6.08
N ASN A 36 -19.94 -6.80 5.40
CA ASN A 36 -20.44 -6.82 4.01
C ASN A 36 -19.38 -7.40 3.07
N ILE A 37 -18.16 -6.85 3.10
CA ILE A 37 -17.06 -7.30 2.26
C ILE A 37 -16.62 -8.72 2.66
N ALA A 38 -16.53 -8.99 3.97
CA ALA A 38 -16.19 -10.33 4.46
C ALA A 38 -17.21 -11.39 4.00
N SER A 39 -18.51 -11.07 4.02
CA SER A 39 -19.56 -11.97 3.54
C SER A 39 -19.41 -12.25 2.04
N ASP A 40 -19.12 -11.23 1.23
CA ASP A 40 -18.89 -11.41 -0.22
C ASP A 40 -17.67 -12.29 -0.52
N ILE A 41 -16.63 -12.21 0.33
CA ILE A 41 -15.44 -13.04 0.21
C ILE A 41 -15.76 -14.50 0.58
N VAL A 42 -16.42 -14.72 1.72
CA VAL A 42 -16.73 -16.06 2.24
C VAL A 42 -17.74 -16.79 1.36
N SER A 43 -18.73 -16.09 0.82
CA SER A 43 -19.73 -16.66 -0.09
C SER A 43 -19.22 -16.85 -1.53
N GLU A 44 -17.97 -16.47 -1.80
CA GLU A 44 -17.40 -16.41 -3.15
C GLU A 44 -18.32 -15.67 -4.15
N ASN A 45 -18.97 -14.58 -3.70
CA ASN A 45 -19.95 -13.83 -4.48
C ASN A 45 -19.26 -12.96 -5.54
N HIS A 46 -18.67 -13.57 -6.56
CA HIS A 46 -18.00 -12.91 -7.69
C HIS A 46 -18.62 -13.39 -9.01
N VAL A 47 -18.77 -12.48 -9.96
CA VAL A 47 -19.39 -12.75 -11.26
C VAL A 47 -18.40 -13.45 -12.19
N CYS A 48 -17.11 -13.14 -12.10
CA CYS A 48 -16.08 -13.71 -12.95
C CYS A 48 -14.69 -13.78 -12.27
N ASN A 49 -13.79 -14.59 -12.82
CA ASN A 49 -12.42 -14.76 -12.30
C ASN A 49 -11.62 -13.44 -12.25
N GLU A 50 -11.91 -12.51 -13.16
CA GLU A 50 -11.27 -11.20 -13.16
C GLU A 50 -11.69 -10.36 -11.94
N GLN A 51 -12.97 -10.37 -11.59
CA GLN A 51 -13.45 -9.73 -10.37
C GLN A 51 -12.78 -10.35 -9.11
N LYS A 52 -12.62 -11.67 -9.07
CA LYS A 52 -11.88 -12.37 -8.00
C LYS A 52 -10.43 -11.88 -7.91
N LEU A 53 -9.75 -11.73 -9.05
CA LEU A 53 -8.39 -11.19 -9.11
C LEU A 53 -8.33 -9.77 -8.52
N TRP A 54 -9.22 -8.86 -8.92
CA TRP A 54 -9.21 -7.49 -8.42
C TRP A 54 -9.48 -7.39 -6.92
N ARG A 55 -10.37 -8.24 -6.38
CA ARG A 55 -10.55 -8.37 -4.93
C ARG A 55 -9.27 -8.80 -4.23
N HIS A 56 -8.54 -9.77 -4.79
CA HIS A 56 -7.24 -10.18 -4.24
C HIS A 56 -6.20 -9.06 -4.26
N VAL A 57 -6.17 -8.23 -5.30
CA VAL A 57 -5.26 -7.07 -5.36
C VAL A 57 -5.55 -6.10 -4.20
N ILE A 58 -6.82 -5.79 -3.96
CA ILE A 58 -7.24 -4.93 -2.84
C ILE A 58 -6.85 -5.58 -1.50
N LEU A 59 -7.21 -6.85 -1.28
CA LEU A 59 -6.94 -7.55 -0.02
C LEU A 59 -5.45 -7.67 0.28
N ASN A 60 -4.61 -7.89 -0.74
CA ASN A 60 -3.15 -7.90 -0.58
C ASN A 60 -2.63 -6.53 -0.12
N ALA A 61 -3.16 -5.43 -0.65
CA ALA A 61 -2.77 -4.10 -0.19
C ALA A 61 -3.19 -3.86 1.27
N PHE A 62 -4.35 -4.38 1.70
CA PHE A 62 -4.77 -4.33 3.10
C PHE A 62 -3.89 -5.19 4.03
N GLU A 63 -3.34 -6.30 3.56
CA GLU A 63 -2.34 -7.03 4.34
C GLU A 63 -0.99 -6.30 4.36
N ASP A 64 -0.56 -5.69 3.24
CA ASP A 64 0.69 -4.94 3.18
C ASP A 64 0.66 -3.72 4.13
N VAL A 65 -0.46 -3.00 4.25
CA VAL A 65 -0.60 -1.92 5.24
C VAL A 65 -0.61 -2.41 6.69
N LYS A 66 -0.83 -3.71 6.97
CA LYS A 66 -0.76 -4.26 8.33
C LYS A 66 0.66 -4.66 8.75
N ILE A 67 1.63 -4.66 7.84
CA ILE A 67 3.01 -5.06 8.16
C ILE A 67 3.59 -4.20 9.29
N LEU A 68 4.10 -4.86 10.34
CA LEU A 68 4.71 -4.20 11.50
C LEU A 68 6.23 -4.02 11.38
N ALA A 69 6.85 -4.83 10.52
CA ALA A 69 8.29 -4.82 10.28
C ALA A 69 8.74 -3.47 9.68
N GLY A 70 9.86 -2.95 10.16
CA GLY A 70 10.45 -1.66 9.76
C GLY A 70 11.67 -1.79 8.85
N ASP A 71 11.90 -2.97 8.26
CA ASP A 71 12.94 -3.15 7.26
C ASP A 71 12.55 -2.43 5.95
N ARG A 72 13.54 -2.21 5.09
CA ARG A 72 13.36 -1.43 3.86
C ARG A 72 12.24 -1.99 2.98
N LYS A 73 12.19 -3.30 2.74
CA LYS A 73 11.24 -3.91 1.79
C LYS A 73 9.82 -3.80 2.34
N SER A 74 9.62 -4.20 3.58
CA SER A 74 8.33 -4.11 4.28
C SER A 74 7.81 -2.67 4.35
N SER A 75 8.69 -1.72 4.66
CA SER A 75 8.35 -0.30 4.75
C SER A 75 7.84 0.26 3.41
N LEU A 76 8.51 -0.10 2.32
CA LEU A 76 8.10 0.34 0.98
C LEU A 76 6.75 -0.24 0.61
N ASN A 77 6.55 -1.56 0.73
CA ASN A 77 5.26 -2.19 0.42
C ASN A 77 4.12 -1.58 1.24
N LYS A 78 4.34 -1.35 2.54
CA LYS A 78 3.34 -0.77 3.44
C LYS A 78 2.98 0.68 3.05
N CYS A 79 3.98 1.51 2.78
CA CYS A 79 3.76 2.91 2.37
C CYS A 79 3.12 3.00 0.99
N ASP A 80 3.57 2.19 0.03
CA ASP A 80 3.01 2.17 -1.32
C ASP A 80 1.54 1.73 -1.28
N ALA A 81 1.21 0.70 -0.51
CA ALA A 81 -0.18 0.27 -0.30
C ALA A 81 -1.04 1.35 0.38
N HIS A 82 -0.49 2.05 1.39
CA HIS A 82 -1.19 3.17 2.05
C HIS A 82 -1.52 4.29 1.06
N PHE A 83 -0.52 4.78 0.32
CA PHE A 83 -0.75 5.87 -0.64
C PHE A 83 -1.66 5.43 -1.79
N TRP A 84 -1.59 4.15 -2.19
CA TRP A 84 -2.47 3.59 -3.19
C TRP A 84 -3.94 3.61 -2.74
N ILE A 85 -4.23 3.03 -1.57
CA ILE A 85 -5.60 2.98 -1.01
C ILE A 85 -6.14 4.40 -0.72
N ALA A 86 -5.31 5.24 -0.08
CA ALA A 86 -5.75 6.53 0.43
C ALA A 86 -5.87 7.62 -0.65
N LYS A 87 -4.97 7.66 -1.64
CA LYS A 87 -4.80 8.82 -2.52
C LYS A 87 -4.88 8.50 -4.02
N SER A 88 -4.77 7.24 -4.42
CA SER A 88 -4.68 6.92 -5.85
C SER A 88 -6.03 6.88 -6.55
N LYS A 89 -6.07 7.39 -7.78
CA LYS A 89 -7.25 7.35 -8.65
C LYS A 89 -7.49 5.97 -9.27
N ASP A 90 -6.42 5.22 -9.53
CA ASP A 90 -6.56 3.84 -10.06
C ASP A 90 -7.22 2.89 -9.06
N PHE A 91 -7.12 3.18 -7.76
CA PHE A 91 -7.76 2.42 -6.69
C PHE A 91 -9.29 2.41 -6.83
N GLU A 92 -9.90 3.55 -7.18
CA GLU A 92 -11.35 3.64 -7.39
C GLU A 92 -11.80 2.74 -8.54
N GLN A 93 -11.08 2.81 -9.67
CA GLN A 93 -11.36 1.95 -10.82
C GLN A 93 -11.24 0.47 -10.49
N ILE A 94 -10.23 0.08 -9.70
CA ILE A 94 -10.01 -1.30 -9.27
C ILE A 94 -11.10 -1.76 -8.30
N CYS A 95 -11.59 -0.89 -7.41
CA CYS A 95 -12.75 -1.20 -6.56
C CYS A 95 -13.99 -1.49 -7.39
N TRP A 96 -14.29 -0.66 -8.40
CA TRP A 96 -15.41 -0.92 -9.31
C TRP A 96 -15.30 -2.26 -10.03
N TRP A 97 -14.10 -2.62 -10.52
CA TRP A 97 -13.87 -3.93 -11.15
C TRP A 97 -13.93 -5.10 -10.16
N ALA A 98 -13.61 -4.86 -8.89
CA ALA A 98 -13.82 -5.83 -7.80
C ALA A 98 -15.31 -5.95 -7.40
N GLY A 99 -16.18 -5.06 -7.90
CA GLY A 99 -17.58 -4.95 -7.52
C GLY A 99 -17.79 -4.43 -6.10
N TRP A 100 -16.88 -3.59 -5.62
CA TRP A 100 -16.99 -2.92 -4.33
C TRP A 100 -17.01 -1.41 -4.51
N GLU A 101 -17.83 -0.74 -3.71
CA GLU A 101 -17.89 0.73 -3.66
C GLU A 101 -16.57 1.30 -3.10
N PRO A 102 -15.83 2.14 -3.85
CA PRO A 102 -14.55 2.69 -3.40
C PRO A 102 -14.63 3.41 -2.04
N GLU A 103 -15.70 4.18 -1.83
CA GLU A 103 -15.98 4.95 -0.62
C GLU A 103 -16.13 4.03 0.58
N ASN A 104 -16.82 2.89 0.42
CA ASN A 104 -16.97 1.90 1.48
C ASN A 104 -15.61 1.27 1.83
N VAL A 105 -14.81 0.90 0.83
CA VAL A 105 -13.49 0.31 1.06
C VAL A 105 -12.55 1.32 1.74
N ARG A 106 -12.51 2.58 1.29
CA ARG A 106 -11.73 3.65 1.94
C ARG A 106 -12.22 3.96 3.33
N TYR A 107 -13.54 3.95 3.57
CA TYR A 107 -14.10 4.14 4.90
C TYR A 107 -13.60 3.06 5.87
N ARG A 108 -13.57 1.78 5.44
CA ARG A 108 -13.01 0.69 6.25
C ARG A 108 -11.54 0.90 6.56
N TYR A 109 -10.77 1.34 5.57
CA TYR A 109 -9.36 1.67 5.77
C TYR A 109 -9.14 2.83 6.76
N ALA A 110 -9.85 3.93 6.57
CA ALA A 110 -9.77 5.10 7.46
C ALA A 110 -10.23 4.76 8.88
N LYS A 111 -11.28 3.94 9.02
CA LYS A 111 -11.69 3.41 10.32
C LYS A 111 -10.59 2.59 10.97
N ALA A 112 -9.93 1.70 10.23
CA ALA A 112 -8.84 0.87 10.73
C ALA A 112 -7.61 1.70 11.16
N LEU A 113 -7.33 2.83 10.48
CA LEU A 113 -6.35 3.80 10.94
C LEU A 113 -6.79 4.41 12.28
N ARG A 114 -7.99 5.00 12.36
CA ARG A 114 -8.46 5.66 13.61
C ARG A 114 -8.48 4.72 14.82
N GLU A 115 -8.84 3.46 14.62
CA GLU A 115 -8.87 2.43 15.69
C GLU A 115 -7.48 1.86 16.02
N GLY A 116 -6.43 2.26 15.29
CA GLY A 116 -5.08 1.76 15.48
C GLY A 116 -4.90 0.30 15.08
N LEU A 117 -5.77 -0.25 14.24
CA LEU A 117 -5.57 -1.57 13.63
C LEU A 117 -4.46 -1.53 12.57
N VAL A 118 -4.31 -0.38 11.91
CA VAL A 118 -3.21 -0.07 11.00
C VAL A 118 -2.32 0.99 11.63
N LYS A 119 -1.09 0.62 11.98
CA LYS A 119 -0.12 1.52 12.62
C LYS A 119 1.12 1.71 11.76
N PHE A 120 1.68 2.91 11.76
CA PHE A 120 2.94 3.22 11.08
C PHE A 120 4.01 3.61 12.08
N LYS A 121 5.25 3.20 11.82
CA LYS A 121 6.43 3.71 12.51
C LYS A 121 7.04 4.83 11.67
N ARG A 122 7.76 5.77 12.31
CA ARG A 122 8.48 6.82 11.59
C ARG A 122 9.44 6.25 10.54
N ARG A 123 10.07 5.12 10.87
CA ARG A 123 10.98 4.39 9.98
C ARG A 123 10.32 3.97 8.66
N HIS A 124 9.02 3.64 8.65
CA HIS A 124 8.30 3.28 7.42
C HIS A 124 8.35 4.41 6.40
N PHE A 125 7.99 5.63 6.83
CA PHE A 125 7.99 6.82 5.98
C PHE A 125 9.40 7.23 5.54
N LEU A 126 10.38 7.14 6.44
CA LEU A 126 11.76 7.49 6.10
C LEU A 126 12.34 6.59 4.99
N TRP A 127 12.05 5.29 5.01
CA TRP A 127 12.44 4.39 3.92
C TRP A 127 11.78 4.75 2.59
N HIS A 128 10.50 5.12 2.62
CA HIS A 128 9.76 5.54 1.43
C HIS A 128 10.28 6.87 0.86
N GLU A 129 10.55 7.87 1.70
CA GLU A 129 11.19 9.14 1.29
C GLU A 129 12.59 8.90 0.72
N TYR A 130 13.40 8.07 1.38
CA TYR A 130 14.71 7.67 0.90
C TYR A 130 14.61 7.03 -0.50
N SER A 131 13.62 6.15 -0.72
CA SER A 131 13.40 5.51 -2.02
C SER A 131 13.05 6.53 -3.11
N LYS A 132 12.15 7.49 -2.83
CA LYS A 132 11.82 8.57 -3.77
C LYS A 132 13.04 9.42 -4.14
N LEU A 133 13.84 9.82 -3.16
CA LEU A 133 15.09 10.56 -3.40
C LEU A 133 16.08 9.73 -4.24
N PHE A 134 16.18 8.43 -3.96
CA PHE A 134 17.08 7.55 -4.68
C PHE A 134 16.66 7.35 -6.14
N GLN A 135 15.36 7.22 -6.41
CA GLN A 135 14.85 7.16 -7.78
C GLN A 135 15.08 8.47 -8.52
N ARG A 136 14.85 9.62 -7.87
CA ARG A 136 15.16 10.94 -8.46
C ARG A 136 16.65 11.05 -8.83
N LEU A 137 17.54 10.63 -7.93
CA LEU A 137 18.99 10.65 -8.17
C LEU A 137 19.39 9.79 -9.40
N LYS A 138 18.68 8.69 -9.69
CA LYS A 138 19.00 7.86 -10.86
C LYS A 138 18.73 8.57 -12.19
N VAL A 139 17.67 9.38 -12.25
CA VAL A 139 17.22 10.04 -13.48
C VAL A 139 17.92 11.38 -13.68
N GLU A 140 18.21 12.09 -12.58
CA GLU A 140 18.83 13.42 -12.58
C GLU A 140 20.19 13.43 -13.30
N GLN A 141 20.45 14.40 -14.17
CA GLN A 141 21.71 14.50 -14.92
C GLN A 141 22.60 15.64 -14.42
N ASP A 142 21.99 16.68 -13.84
CA ASP A 142 22.71 17.84 -13.32
C ASP A 142 23.65 17.44 -12.16
N LYS A 143 24.93 17.79 -12.27
CA LYS A 143 25.97 17.40 -11.30
C LYS A 143 25.76 18.04 -9.93
N ASP A 144 25.32 19.29 -9.87
CA ASP A 144 25.14 20.02 -8.62
C ASP A 144 23.89 19.51 -7.89
N ILE A 145 22.80 19.28 -8.62
CA ILE A 145 21.59 18.66 -8.05
C ILE A 145 21.88 17.24 -7.56
N ARG A 146 22.64 16.45 -8.32
CA ARG A 146 23.06 15.10 -7.90
C ARG A 146 23.89 15.13 -6.62
N LYS A 147 24.78 16.10 -6.46
CA LYS A 147 25.59 16.28 -5.24
C LYS A 147 24.68 16.56 -4.04
N GLU A 148 23.70 17.44 -4.21
CA GLU A 148 22.74 17.76 -3.16
C GLU A 148 21.85 16.56 -2.80
N LEU A 149 21.34 15.84 -3.80
CA LEU A 149 20.54 14.63 -3.57
C LEU A 149 21.31 13.54 -2.81
N ARG A 150 22.63 13.40 -3.05
CA ARG A 150 23.48 12.48 -2.28
C ARG A 150 23.59 12.91 -0.81
N ARG A 151 23.71 14.22 -0.53
CA ARG A 151 23.72 14.75 0.84
C ARG A 151 22.39 14.46 1.54
N HIS A 152 21.27 14.69 0.86
CA HIS A 152 19.95 14.38 1.39
C HIS A 152 19.75 12.88 1.67
N LEU A 153 20.22 12.00 0.78
CA LEU A 153 20.17 10.55 0.99
C LEU A 153 20.96 10.12 2.23
N GLU A 154 22.15 10.67 2.43
CA GLU A 154 22.97 10.36 3.60
C GLU A 154 22.31 10.84 4.90
N ASN A 155 21.75 12.05 4.89
CA ASN A 155 20.97 12.56 6.02
C ASN A 155 19.76 11.66 6.32
N LYS A 156 19.06 11.15 5.29
CA LYS A 156 17.95 10.22 5.46
C LYS A 156 18.41 8.87 6.01
N ARG A 157 19.57 8.35 5.61
CA ARG A 157 20.14 7.12 6.21
C ARG A 157 20.38 7.26 7.70
N ARG A 158 20.97 8.38 8.13
CA ARG A 158 21.14 8.68 9.57
C ARG A 158 19.81 8.71 10.29
N GLN A 159 18.82 9.44 9.77
CA GLN A 159 17.47 9.46 10.34
C GLN A 159 16.83 8.07 10.44
N ILE A 160 17.05 7.18 9.47
CA ILE A 160 16.54 5.80 9.50
C ILE A 160 17.22 4.99 10.61
N MET A 161 18.54 5.14 10.79
CA MET A 161 19.30 4.47 11.83
C MET A 161 18.86 4.93 13.23
N ASP A 162 18.63 6.24 13.38
CA ASP A 162 18.23 6.87 14.64
C ASP A 162 16.73 6.72 14.94
N ALA A 163 15.92 6.32 13.95
CA ALA A 163 14.48 6.20 14.12
C ALA A 163 14.13 5.12 15.15
N ASP A 164 13.31 5.49 16.12
CA ASP A 164 12.77 4.57 17.12
C ASP A 164 11.73 3.61 16.53
N ASN A 165 11.26 2.70 17.38
CA ASN A 165 10.20 1.74 17.05
C ASN A 165 8.80 2.25 17.45
N VAL A 166 8.64 3.55 17.71
CA VAL A 166 7.38 4.14 18.17
C VAL A 166 6.41 4.34 17.00
N TYR A 167 5.14 4.10 17.26
CA TYR A 167 4.08 4.32 16.27
C TYR A 167 3.72 5.80 16.19
N VAL A 168 3.58 6.29 14.96
CA VAL A 168 3.17 7.65 14.64
C VAL A 168 1.68 7.80 14.93
N ASN A 169 1.28 8.97 15.45
CA ASN A 169 -0.14 9.30 15.65
C ASN A 169 -0.89 9.37 14.32
N HIS A 170 -2.12 8.85 14.31
CA HIS A 170 -2.93 8.74 13.09
C HIS A 170 -3.26 10.09 12.43
N ASN A 171 -3.35 11.18 13.21
CA ASN A 171 -3.63 12.53 12.70
C ASN A 171 -2.57 13.07 11.72
N ILE A 172 -1.42 12.39 11.60
CA ILE A 172 -0.31 12.76 10.70
C ILE A 172 -0.42 12.02 9.35
N LEU A 173 -1.37 11.08 9.22
CA LEU A 173 -1.48 10.15 8.09
C LEU A 173 -2.55 10.53 7.05
N ASP A 174 -3.37 11.54 7.33
CA ASP A 174 -4.40 12.05 6.43
C ASP A 174 -3.79 12.88 5.27
#